data_AF-A0A1I3DTR5-F1
#
_entry.id   AF-A0A1I3DTR5-F1
#
_cell.length_a   1.000
_cell.length_b   1.000
_cell.length_c   1.000
_cell.angle_alpha   90.00
_cell.angle_beta   90.00
_cell.angle_gamma   90.00
#
_symmetry.space_group_name_H-M   'P 1'
#
loop_
_entity.id
_entity.type
_entity.pdbx_description
1 polymer ?
#
loop_
_entity_poly.entity_id
_entity_poly.type
_entity_poly.pdbx_seq_one_letter_code
_entity_poly.pdbx_strand_id
1 'polypeptide(L)'
;MKWMTNKRNRGLNRGPHDKDELVEGMLGVLWAGAQLDLPGDLRVLEDLLDAIGVMQPEVEEDRVALAWWHVRARAWADALAELRRTERGGALSSLGTALMAVCLFALKDPTWRTYAYAAAYQSDNALATKTALALLAAPEIEPFGGDVE
;
A
#
# COMPACT_ATOMS: atom_id res chain seq x y z
N MET A 1 63.15 -19.24 1.82
CA MET A 1 62.28 -19.84 0.77
C MET A 1 61.00 -20.36 1.43
N LYS A 2 59.84 -20.24 0.75
CA LYS A 2 58.41 -20.36 1.18
C LYS A 2 57.83 -19.03 1.71
N TRP A 3 57.11 -18.21 0.93
CA TRP A 3 55.77 -18.41 0.30
C TRP A 3 54.75 -18.88 1.37
N MET A 4 53.58 -18.29 1.64
CA MET A 4 52.66 -17.45 0.85
C MET A 4 51.71 -16.68 1.78
N THR A 5 51.41 -15.45 1.41
CA THR A 5 50.17 -14.74 1.71
C THR A 5 49.02 -15.36 0.91
N ASN A 6 47.99 -15.93 1.54
CA ASN A 6 46.63 -15.92 0.99
C ASN A 6 45.57 -16.39 2.00
N LYS A 7 44.85 -15.44 2.62
CA LYS A 7 43.49 -15.68 3.14
C LYS A 7 42.52 -14.70 2.47
N ARG A 8 42.50 -14.69 1.14
CA ARG A 8 41.40 -14.11 0.36
C ARG A 8 40.69 -15.25 -0.37
N ASN A 9 39.70 -15.82 0.29
CA ASN A 9 38.54 -16.47 -0.34
C ASN A 9 37.51 -16.79 0.74
N ARG A 10 36.86 -15.75 1.27
CA ARG A 10 35.43 -15.89 1.57
C ARG A 10 34.74 -15.50 0.28
N GLY A 11 34.35 -16.50 -0.49
CA GLY A 11 33.41 -16.31 -1.57
C GLY A 11 32.18 -15.62 -1.00
N LEU A 12 32.05 -14.35 -1.30
CA LEU A 12 30.80 -13.60 -1.22
C LEU A 12 29.86 -14.28 -2.21
N ASN A 13 29.22 -15.37 -1.75
CA ASN A 13 28.08 -15.95 -2.42
C ASN A 13 26.91 -14.98 -2.18
N ARG A 14 26.95 -13.81 -2.84
CA ARG A 14 25.86 -12.84 -2.89
C ARG A 14 24.78 -13.43 -3.78
N GLY A 15 24.02 -14.36 -3.20
CA GLY A 15 22.83 -14.90 -3.81
C GLY A 15 21.70 -13.87 -3.84
N PRO A 16 20.57 -14.19 -4.49
CA PRO A 16 19.37 -13.35 -4.56
C PRO A 16 18.86 -12.85 -3.20
N HIS A 17 19.21 -13.53 -2.10
CA HIS A 17 18.86 -13.18 -0.72
C HIS A 17 19.24 -11.77 -0.27
N ASP A 18 20.38 -11.20 -0.69
CA ASP A 18 20.79 -9.84 -0.24
C ASP A 18 19.83 -8.75 -0.78
N LYS A 19 19.23 -8.97 -1.95
CA LYS A 19 18.29 -8.02 -2.55
C LYS A 19 16.93 -8.09 -1.89
N ASP A 20 16.48 -9.31 -1.60
CA ASP A 20 15.18 -9.54 -0.98
C ASP A 20 15.15 -9.01 0.45
N GLU A 21 16.21 -9.23 1.23
CA GLU A 21 16.34 -8.66 2.59
C GLU A 21 16.36 -7.12 2.59
N LEU A 22 16.99 -6.50 1.58
CA LEU A 22 17.02 -5.05 1.44
C LEU A 22 15.63 -4.49 1.09
N VAL A 23 14.93 -5.13 0.15
CA VAL A 23 13.56 -4.77 -0.24
C VAL A 23 12.59 -4.92 0.94
N GLU A 24 12.65 -6.05 1.65
CA GLU A 24 11.87 -6.28 2.87
C GLU A 24 12.17 -5.23 3.95
N GLY A 25 13.44 -4.83 4.12
CA GLY A 25 13.83 -3.76 5.03
C GLY A 25 13.24 -2.40 4.65
N MET A 26 13.26 -2.04 3.36
CA MET A 26 12.70 -0.78 2.87
C MET A 26 11.16 -0.75 2.98
N LEU A 27 10.50 -1.87 2.65
CA LEU A 27 9.08 -2.11 2.92
C LEU A 27 8.75 -1.95 4.40
N GLY A 28 9.57 -2.51 5.29
CA GLY A 28 9.40 -2.37 6.73
C GLY A 28 9.44 -0.92 7.21
N VAL A 29 10.35 -0.10 6.67
CA VAL A 29 10.44 1.34 6.96
C VAL A 29 9.20 2.08 6.45
N LEU A 30 8.76 1.77 5.22
CA LEU A 30 7.55 2.31 4.60
C LEU A 30 6.32 2.06 5.48
N TRP A 31 6.17 0.81 5.93
CA TRP A 31 5.07 0.36 6.79
C TRP A 31 5.12 0.95 8.20
N ALA A 32 6.31 1.05 8.80
CA ALA A 32 6.48 1.68 10.10
C ALA A 32 6.07 3.16 10.06
N GLY A 33 6.47 3.88 9.01
CA GLY A 33 6.02 5.25 8.79
C GLY A 33 4.50 5.33 8.59
N ALA A 34 3.94 4.46 7.75
CA ALA A 34 2.50 4.41 7.47
C ALA A 34 1.67 4.09 8.72
N GLN A 35 2.18 3.33 9.67
CA GLN A 35 1.47 3.03 10.92
C GLN A 35 1.60 4.12 11.99
N LEU A 36 2.75 4.82 12.06
CA LEU A 36 3.08 5.68 13.20
C LEU A 36 2.66 7.15 13.09
N ASP A 37 2.04 7.59 11.98
CA ASP A 37 1.69 9.01 11.74
C ASP A 37 2.89 9.94 11.81
N LEU A 38 4.06 9.39 11.49
CA LEU A 38 5.25 10.19 11.32
C LEU A 38 5.01 11.14 10.15
N PRO A 39 5.21 12.46 10.30
CA PRO A 39 5.22 13.37 9.18
C PRO A 39 6.48 13.08 8.34
N GLY A 40 6.40 12.09 7.47
CA GLY A 40 7.40 11.81 6.45
C GLY A 40 7.14 12.69 5.22
N ASP A 41 8.21 13.20 4.61
CA ASP A 41 8.11 13.87 3.32
C ASP A 41 7.62 12.87 2.26
N LEU A 42 6.47 13.13 1.65
CA LEU A 42 5.88 12.28 0.60
C LEU A 42 6.88 12.00 -0.52
N ARG A 43 7.81 12.93 -0.81
CA ARG A 43 8.87 12.70 -1.80
C ARG A 43 9.85 11.61 -1.41
N VAL A 44 10.23 11.53 -0.14
CA VAL A 44 11.14 10.48 0.34
C VAL A 44 10.49 9.10 0.20
N LEU A 45 9.16 9.07 0.35
CA LEU A 45 8.37 7.85 0.15
C LEU A 45 8.33 7.45 -1.33
N GLU A 46 8.04 8.40 -2.21
CA GLU A 46 8.06 8.19 -3.68
C GLU A 46 9.44 7.73 -4.14
N ASP A 47 10.52 8.38 -3.69
CA ASP A 47 11.90 7.99 -4.00
C ASP A 47 12.23 6.57 -3.52
N LEU A 48 11.74 6.18 -2.33
CA LEU A 48 11.93 4.84 -1.78
C LEU A 48 11.17 3.78 -2.60
N LEU A 49 9.95 4.10 -3.04
CA LEU A 49 9.12 3.23 -3.86
C LEU A 49 9.67 3.09 -5.28
N ASP A 50 10.16 4.17 -5.88
CA ASP A 50 10.85 4.13 -7.16
C ASP A 50 12.11 3.25 -7.07
N ALA A 51 12.85 3.34 -5.95
CA ALA A 51 13.98 2.46 -5.69
C ALA A 51 13.57 0.99 -5.54
N ILE A 52 12.47 0.69 -4.83
CA ILE A 52 11.95 -0.68 -4.73
C ILE A 52 11.46 -1.19 -6.10
N GLY A 53 10.72 -0.38 -6.86
CA GLY A 53 10.23 -0.75 -8.19
C GLY A 53 11.34 -1.03 -9.22
N VAL A 54 12.51 -0.37 -9.10
CA VAL A 54 13.71 -0.71 -9.88
C VAL A 54 14.29 -2.07 -9.48
N MET A 55 14.19 -2.44 -8.20
CA MET A 55 14.74 -3.69 -7.66
C MET A 55 13.80 -4.88 -7.82
N GLN A 56 12.48 -4.67 -7.67
CA GLN A 56 11.41 -5.65 -7.83
C GLN A 56 10.17 -4.96 -8.44
N PRO A 57 9.99 -5.02 -9.76
CA PRO A 57 8.92 -4.29 -10.45
C PRO A 57 7.50 -4.80 -10.19
N GLU A 58 7.32 -5.93 -9.50
CA GLU A 58 6.02 -6.60 -9.30
C GLU A 58 5.52 -6.58 -7.84
N VAL A 59 6.10 -5.78 -6.95
CA VAL A 59 5.67 -5.73 -5.55
C VAL A 59 4.39 -4.90 -5.41
N GLU A 60 3.24 -5.56 -5.33
CA GLU A 60 1.95 -4.90 -5.13
C GLU A 60 1.82 -4.22 -3.75
N GLU A 61 2.54 -4.71 -2.73
CA GLU A 61 2.51 -4.18 -1.36
C GLU A 61 3.00 -2.72 -1.27
N ASP A 62 3.92 -2.33 -2.14
CA ASP A 62 4.51 -0.99 -2.24
C ASP A 62 3.44 0.09 -2.50
N ARG A 63 2.57 -0.17 -3.48
CA ARG A 63 1.54 0.79 -3.90
C ARG A 63 0.41 0.92 -2.90
N VAL A 64 0.09 -0.16 -2.17
CA VAL A 64 -0.93 -0.12 -1.11
C VAL A 64 -0.45 0.75 0.06
N ALA A 65 0.83 0.66 0.42
CA ALA A 65 1.42 1.52 1.43
C ALA A 65 1.45 3.00 0.99
N LEU A 66 1.80 3.29 -0.27
CA LEU A 66 1.69 4.65 -0.84
C LEU A 66 0.26 5.20 -0.78
N ALA A 67 -0.73 4.38 -1.16
CA ALA A 67 -2.13 4.76 -1.09
C ALA A 67 -2.59 5.07 0.34
N TRP A 68 -2.11 4.34 1.35
CA TRP A 68 -2.40 4.64 2.75
C TRP A 68 -1.83 6.01 3.14
N TRP A 69 -0.61 6.35 2.73
CA TRP A 69 -0.05 7.69 2.98
C TRP A 69 -0.89 8.80 2.36
N HIS A 70 -1.31 8.65 1.11
CA HIS A 70 -2.23 9.60 0.48
C HIS A 70 -3.56 9.71 1.24
N VAL A 71 -4.12 8.59 1.73
CA VAL A 71 -5.32 8.58 2.59
C VAL A 71 -5.14 9.42 3.85
N ARG A 72 -3.98 9.34 4.51
CA ARG A 72 -3.68 10.14 5.72
C ARG A 72 -3.51 11.62 5.40
N ALA A 73 -2.88 11.92 4.27
CA ALA A 73 -2.78 13.28 3.74
C ALA A 73 -4.13 13.81 3.19
N ARG A 74 -5.19 12.99 3.21
CA ARG A 74 -6.50 13.27 2.58
C ARG A 74 -6.43 13.55 1.08
N ALA A 75 -5.38 13.06 0.43
CA ALA A 75 -5.19 13.08 -1.02
C ALA A 75 -5.94 11.90 -1.67
N TRP A 76 -7.28 11.91 -1.58
CA TRP A 76 -8.13 10.77 -1.94
C TRP A 76 -8.01 10.33 -3.40
N ALA A 77 -7.85 11.29 -4.31
CA ALA A 77 -7.72 11.01 -5.75
C ALA A 77 -6.39 10.32 -6.08
N ASP A 78 -5.30 10.74 -5.43
CA ASP A 78 -3.96 10.17 -5.63
C ASP A 78 -3.90 8.76 -5.02
N ALA A 79 -4.48 8.57 -3.82
CA ALA A 79 -4.65 7.25 -3.22
C ALA A 79 -5.42 6.29 -4.14
N LEU A 80 -6.55 6.77 -4.69
CA LEU A 80 -7.38 5.98 -5.60
C LEU A 80 -6.64 5.63 -6.90
N ALA A 81 -5.80 6.54 -7.42
CA ALA A 81 -5.02 6.30 -8.61
C ALA A 81 -4.00 5.15 -8.41
N GLU A 82 -3.33 5.12 -7.25
CA GLU A 82 -2.40 4.03 -6.92
C GLU A 82 -3.13 2.70 -6.72
N LEU A 83 -4.23 2.68 -5.98
CA LEU A 83 -5.00 1.46 -5.76
C LEU A 83 -5.55 0.87 -7.06
N ARG A 84 -6.00 1.71 -8.00
CA ARG A 84 -6.45 1.26 -9.34
C ARG A 84 -5.30 0.80 -10.24
N ARG A 85 -4.05 1.19 -9.97
CA ARG A 85 -2.89 0.64 -10.66
C ARG A 85 -2.60 -0.77 -10.14
N THR A 86 -2.63 -0.95 -8.83
CA THR A 86 -2.48 -2.26 -8.19
C THR A 86 -3.58 -3.22 -8.63
N GLU A 87 -4.85 -2.81 -8.59
CA GLU A 87 -5.98 -3.66 -9.04
C GLU A 87 -5.88 -4.09 -10.52
N ARG A 88 -5.24 -3.27 -11.37
CA ARG A 88 -4.98 -3.67 -12.76
C ARG A 88 -3.80 -4.63 -12.91
N GLY A 89 -2.89 -4.65 -11.95
CA GLY A 89 -1.77 -5.58 -11.86
C GLY A 89 -2.17 -6.96 -11.34
N GLY A 90 -3.22 -7.02 -10.51
CA GLY A 90 -3.62 -8.25 -9.84
C GLY A 90 -4.75 -8.04 -8.83
N ALA A 91 -4.83 -8.94 -7.85
CA ALA A 91 -5.85 -8.87 -6.81
C ALA A 91 -5.38 -7.95 -5.67
N LEU A 92 -6.15 -6.92 -5.36
CA LEU A 92 -5.90 -6.10 -4.18
C LEU A 92 -5.89 -6.96 -2.91
N SER A 93 -4.93 -6.69 -2.03
CA SER A 93 -4.97 -7.21 -0.67
C SER A 93 -6.23 -6.75 0.07
N SER A 94 -6.61 -7.45 1.13
CA SER A 94 -7.74 -7.09 2.00
C SER A 94 -7.67 -5.63 2.47
N LEU A 95 -6.46 -5.17 2.80
CA LEU A 95 -6.19 -3.79 3.21
C LEU A 95 -6.31 -2.80 2.03
N GLY A 96 -5.75 -3.12 0.86
CA GLY A 96 -5.90 -2.28 -0.33
C GLY A 96 -7.36 -2.12 -0.74
N THR A 97 -8.15 -3.19 -0.63
CA THR A 97 -9.60 -3.19 -0.87
C THR A 97 -10.34 -2.30 0.13
N ALA A 98 -9.96 -2.31 1.42
CA ALA A 98 -10.54 -1.41 2.42
C ALA A 98 -10.20 0.06 2.15
N LEU A 99 -8.94 0.36 1.78
CA LEU A 99 -8.51 1.72 1.43
C LEU A 99 -9.23 2.23 0.17
N MET A 100 -9.45 1.35 -0.81
CA MET A 100 -10.25 1.65 -2.01
C MET A 100 -11.66 2.09 -1.62
N ALA A 101 -12.31 1.35 -0.73
CA ALA A 101 -13.63 1.70 -0.21
C ALA A 101 -13.63 3.07 0.49
N VAL A 102 -12.62 3.36 1.32
CA VAL A 102 -12.49 4.66 2.01
C VAL A 102 -12.34 5.81 1.01
N CYS A 103 -11.49 5.66 0.00
CA CYS A 103 -11.28 6.70 -1.02
C CYS A 103 -12.56 6.97 -1.81
N LEU A 104 -13.25 5.91 -2.24
CA LEU A 104 -14.52 6.03 -2.98
C LEU A 104 -15.62 6.67 -2.12
N PHE A 105 -15.71 6.31 -0.84
CA PHE A 105 -16.65 6.95 0.09
C PHE A 105 -16.36 8.44 0.27
N ALA A 106 -15.09 8.82 0.45
CA ALA A 106 -14.69 10.22 0.56
C ALA A 106 -15.00 11.02 -0.71
N LEU A 107 -14.83 10.40 -1.87
CA LEU A 107 -15.12 10.96 -3.20
C LEU A 107 -16.59 10.85 -3.61
N LYS A 108 -17.46 10.32 -2.74
CA LYS A 108 -18.91 10.15 -2.97
C LYS A 108 -19.25 9.22 -4.14
N ASP A 109 -18.36 8.30 -4.49
CA ASP A 109 -18.60 7.30 -5.52
C ASP A 109 -19.39 6.11 -4.93
N PRO A 110 -20.59 5.78 -5.45
CA PRO A 110 -21.47 4.76 -4.88
C PRO A 110 -20.89 3.34 -4.90
N THR A 111 -19.85 3.08 -5.70
CA THR A 111 -19.19 1.78 -5.75
C THR A 111 -18.42 1.43 -4.47
N TRP A 112 -18.24 2.39 -3.55
CA TRP A 112 -17.53 2.20 -2.27
C TRP A 112 -18.05 1.00 -1.47
N ARG A 113 -19.36 0.71 -1.54
CA ARG A 113 -19.98 -0.41 -0.81
C ARG A 113 -19.50 -1.77 -1.30
N THR A 114 -19.32 -1.93 -2.60
CA THR A 114 -18.83 -3.19 -3.20
C THR A 114 -17.46 -3.53 -2.61
N TYR A 115 -16.56 -2.56 -2.57
CA TYR A 115 -15.23 -2.73 -1.98
C TYR A 115 -15.29 -2.91 -0.46
N ALA A 116 -16.17 -2.19 0.25
CA ALA A 116 -16.32 -2.36 1.69
C ALA A 116 -16.81 -3.78 2.05
N TYR A 117 -17.79 -4.32 1.31
CA TYR A 117 -18.23 -5.69 1.50
C TYR A 117 -17.12 -6.69 1.15
N ALA A 118 -16.42 -6.51 0.03
CA ALA A 118 -15.29 -7.36 -0.33
C ALA A 118 -14.23 -7.39 0.78
N ALA A 119 -13.83 -6.23 1.31
CA ALA A 119 -12.87 -6.12 2.41
C ALA A 119 -13.39 -6.70 3.73
N ALA A 120 -14.69 -6.66 4.01
CA ALA A 120 -15.24 -7.26 5.23
C ALA A 120 -15.27 -8.79 5.18
N TYR A 121 -15.55 -9.38 4.01
CA TYR A 121 -15.81 -10.82 3.85
C TYR A 121 -14.62 -11.63 3.34
N GLN A 122 -13.65 -11.01 2.66
CA GLN A 122 -12.47 -11.69 2.11
C GLN A 122 -11.25 -11.62 3.03
N SER A 123 -11.36 -10.96 4.17
CA SER A 123 -10.19 -10.45 4.90
C SER A 123 -9.55 -11.42 5.89
N ASP A 124 -8.24 -11.60 5.70
CA ASP A 124 -7.22 -12.11 6.62
C ASP A 124 -6.62 -11.00 7.52
N ASN A 125 -7.03 -9.74 7.33
CA ASN A 125 -6.48 -8.56 8.00
C ASN A 125 -7.51 -7.85 8.91
N ALA A 126 -7.29 -7.90 10.22
CA ALA A 126 -8.22 -7.33 11.21
C ALA A 126 -8.47 -5.81 11.04
N LEU A 127 -7.48 -5.05 10.58
CA LEU A 127 -7.63 -3.61 10.33
C LEU A 127 -8.53 -3.36 9.13
N ALA A 128 -8.36 -4.13 8.06
CA ALA A 128 -9.21 -4.05 6.87
C ALA A 128 -10.67 -4.32 7.22
N THR A 129 -10.94 -5.40 7.96
CA THR A 129 -12.29 -5.77 8.41
C THR A 129 -12.90 -4.68 9.28
N LYS A 130 -12.16 -4.17 10.28
CA LYS A 130 -12.65 -3.10 11.17
C LYS A 130 -13.00 -1.83 10.41
N THR A 131 -12.15 -1.46 9.44
CA THR A 131 -12.34 -0.26 8.60
C THR A 131 -13.57 -0.41 7.72
N ALA A 132 -13.71 -1.55 7.04
CA ALA A 132 -14.84 -1.86 6.18
C ALA A 132 -16.17 -1.84 6.94
N LEU A 133 -16.23 -2.47 8.12
CA LEU A 133 -17.43 -2.49 8.95
C LEU A 133 -17.80 -1.09 9.48
N ALA A 134 -16.81 -0.29 9.87
CA ALA A 134 -17.04 1.09 10.27
C ALA A 134 -17.62 1.93 9.11
N LEU A 135 -17.12 1.72 7.89
CA LEU A 135 -17.60 2.40 6.70
C LEU A 135 -19.03 1.97 6.34
N LEU A 136 -19.35 0.69 6.44
CA LEU A 136 -20.70 0.16 6.18
C LEU A 136 -21.74 0.63 7.21
N ALA A 137 -21.31 0.99 8.42
CA ALA A 137 -22.16 1.60 9.45
C ALA A 137 -22.38 3.10 9.23
N ALA A 138 -21.65 3.74 8.30
CA ALA A 138 -21.82 5.16 8.00
C ALA A 138 -23.16 5.41 7.28
N PRO A 139 -23.82 6.56 7.53
CA PRO A 139 -25.07 6.91 6.88
C PRO A 139 -24.91 6.95 5.35
N GLU A 140 -26.01 6.67 4.64
CA GLU A 140 -26.05 6.75 3.18
C GLU A 140 -25.60 8.13 2.70
N ILE A 141 -24.75 8.13 1.67
CA ILE A 141 -24.46 9.33 0.90
C ILE A 141 -25.75 9.63 0.15
N GLU A 142 -26.49 10.66 0.57
CA GLU A 142 -27.68 11.10 -0.15
C GLU A 142 -27.29 11.39 -1.60
N PRO A 143 -27.90 10.71 -2.59
CA PRO A 143 -27.80 11.17 -3.97
C PRO A 143 -28.47 12.54 -4.01
N PHE A 144 -27.83 13.53 -4.63
CA PHE A 144 -28.42 14.85 -4.84
C PHE A 144 -29.85 14.69 -5.37
N GLY A 145 -30.83 14.89 -4.49
CA GLY A 145 -32.22 15.11 -4.85
C GLY A 145 -32.23 16.43 -5.60
N GLY A 146 -32.29 16.35 -6.92
CA GLY A 146 -32.76 17.47 -7.71
C GLY A 146 -34.21 17.70 -7.31
N ASP A 147 -34.43 18.66 -6.42
CA ASP A 147 -35.73 19.29 -6.27
C ASP A 147 -36.04 19.96 -7.60
N VAL A 148 -36.81 19.26 -8.43
CA VAL A 148 -37.49 19.86 -9.58
C VAL A 148 -38.75 20.49 -9.00
N GLU A 149 -38.71 21.81 -8.86
CA GLU A 149 -39.83 22.69 -8.54
C GLU A 149 -41.00 22.52 -9.52
#